data_AF-A0A849INU9-F1
#
_entry.id   AF-A0A849INU9-F1
#
_cell.length_a   1.000
_cell.length_b   1.000
_cell.length_c   1.000
_cell.angle_alpha   90.00
_cell.angle_beta   90.00
_cell.angle_gamma   90.00
#
_symmetry.space_group_name_H-M   'P 1'
#
loop_
_entity.id
_entity.type
_entity.pdbx_description
1 polymer ?
#
loop_
_entity_poly.entity_id
_entity_poly.type
_entity_poly.pdbx_seq_one_letter_code
_entity_poly.pdbx_strand_id
1 'polypeptide(L)'
;MGLSVPVRPLQTLLDISADSGFYPFPTALTVAHGGGLGFREPILFANFVATLDGVVAIDELEHVGQIISGGSEGDRFMMGLLRACADTVLIGAGTLRASPDSVWTPEAAWPEAASDYARLRAGLGRAPLPRLAVVTASGGIDLTHPGLAGGALILTSELGRRRLPGRLPDGFDVEVLGEDRVELTELRAALLRQATGVVLSEAGPNLMGQMLERGLVDELFLTLSPLIAGEPAGSRRPGLAAGASLLPQRQMAARLISVRR
;
A
#
# COMPACT_ATOMS: atom_id res chain seq x y z
N MET A 1 23.45 -9.58 -21.91
CA MET A 1 23.31 -8.13 -22.12
C MET A 1 22.61 -7.60 -20.88
N GLY A 2 23.32 -6.85 -20.03
CA GLY A 2 22.94 -6.62 -18.64
C GLY A 2 21.62 -5.87 -18.48
N LEU A 3 20.63 -6.56 -17.92
CA LEU A 3 19.38 -5.97 -17.46
C LEU A 3 19.64 -5.39 -16.06
N SER A 4 20.21 -4.19 -16.01
CA SER A 4 20.18 -3.40 -14.77
C SER A 4 18.86 -2.66 -14.74
N VAL A 5 18.09 -2.79 -13.66
CA VAL A 5 17.05 -1.81 -13.36
C VAL A 5 17.76 -0.46 -13.25
N PRO A 6 17.39 0.57 -14.04
CA PRO A 6 18.10 1.84 -14.07
C PRO A 6 17.67 2.72 -12.89
N VAL A 7 17.80 2.20 -11.68
CA VAL A 7 17.69 2.92 -10.41
C VAL A 7 19.04 2.86 -9.72
N ARG A 8 19.43 3.94 -9.04
CA ARG A 8 20.60 3.85 -8.15
C ARG A 8 20.32 2.77 -7.09
N PRO A 9 21.18 1.74 -6.96
CA PRO A 9 21.01 0.73 -5.93
C PRO A 9 20.88 1.36 -4.55
N LEU A 10 19.87 0.93 -3.80
CA LEU A 10 19.69 1.32 -2.42
C LEU A 10 20.85 0.80 -1.58
N GLN A 11 21.45 1.67 -0.77
CA GLN A 11 22.50 1.29 0.16
C GLN A 11 21.87 0.74 1.44
N THR A 12 22.08 -0.54 1.70
CA THR A 12 21.69 -1.16 2.97
C THR A 12 22.55 -0.62 4.12
N LEU A 13 21.90 0.02 5.10
CA LEU A 13 22.53 0.53 6.32
C LEU A 13 22.34 -0.44 7.50
N LEU A 14 21.21 -1.13 7.51
CA LEU A 14 20.87 -2.15 8.50
C LEU A 14 20.00 -3.20 7.82
N ASP A 15 20.27 -4.47 8.07
CA ASP A 15 19.34 -5.54 7.72
C ASP A 15 19.48 -6.70 8.71
N ILE A 16 18.45 -6.92 9.51
CA ILE A 16 18.38 -8.02 10.49
C ILE A 16 17.32 -9.05 10.11
N SER A 17 16.90 -9.09 8.84
CA SER A 17 15.90 -10.03 8.30
C SER A 17 16.40 -11.46 8.13
N ALA A 18 17.47 -11.86 8.84
CA ALA A 18 18.18 -13.14 8.66
C ALA A 18 17.29 -14.40 8.73
N ASP A 19 16.08 -14.29 9.31
CA ASP A 19 15.12 -15.39 9.48
C ASP A 19 13.82 -15.23 8.64
N SER A 20 13.69 -14.16 7.86
CA SER A 20 12.57 -13.95 6.94
C SER A 20 12.86 -14.68 5.64
N GLY A 21 12.03 -15.65 5.23
CA GLY A 21 12.20 -16.33 3.95
C GLY A 21 12.32 -15.32 2.80
N PHE A 22 13.48 -15.28 2.14
CA PHE A 22 13.68 -14.40 0.99
C PHE A 22 12.96 -14.96 -0.23
N TYR A 23 12.27 -14.10 -0.96
CA TYR A 23 11.73 -14.47 -2.25
C TYR A 23 12.85 -14.68 -3.28
N PRO A 24 12.65 -15.58 -4.27
CA PRO A 24 13.62 -15.82 -5.33
C PRO A 24 13.62 -14.65 -6.32
N PHE A 25 14.30 -13.56 -5.97
CA PHE A 25 14.38 -12.36 -6.79
C PHE A 25 15.17 -12.56 -8.08
N PRO A 26 14.72 -11.96 -9.20
CA PRO A 26 15.63 -11.61 -10.28
C PRO A 26 16.84 -10.85 -9.73
N THR A 27 18.05 -11.22 -10.15
CA THR A 27 19.30 -10.62 -9.66
C THR A 27 19.30 -9.09 -9.74
N ALA A 28 18.67 -8.52 -10.77
CA ALA A 28 18.57 -7.07 -10.95
C ALA A 28 17.79 -6.39 -9.81
N LEU A 29 16.70 -6.99 -9.32
CA LEU A 29 15.95 -6.49 -8.17
C LEU A 29 16.72 -6.61 -6.88
N THR A 30 17.44 -7.73 -6.66
CA THR A 30 18.30 -7.90 -5.48
C THR A 30 19.37 -6.82 -5.42
N VAL A 31 20.03 -6.54 -6.55
CA VAL A 31 21.05 -5.50 -6.64
C VAL A 31 20.43 -4.12 -6.39
N ALA A 32 19.34 -3.78 -7.08
CA ALA A 32 18.66 -2.49 -6.94
C ALA A 32 18.14 -2.24 -5.51
N HIS A 33 17.60 -3.28 -4.85
CA HIS A 33 17.13 -3.22 -3.47
C HIS A 33 18.25 -3.21 -2.43
N GLY A 34 19.48 -3.59 -2.80
CA GLY A 34 20.58 -3.76 -1.84
C GLY A 34 20.46 -5.01 -0.96
N GLY A 35 19.69 -6.02 -1.38
CA GLY A 35 19.48 -7.27 -0.64
C GLY A 35 18.23 -8.03 -1.07
N GLY A 36 17.95 -9.16 -0.41
CA GLY A 36 16.69 -9.88 -0.59
C GLY A 36 15.52 -9.18 0.11
N LEU A 37 14.29 -9.56 -0.26
CA LEU A 37 13.06 -9.22 0.45
C LEU A 37 12.09 -10.40 0.33
N GLY A 38 11.28 -10.62 1.36
CA GLY A 38 10.26 -11.65 1.39
C GLY A 38 9.48 -11.59 2.70
N PHE A 39 8.36 -12.30 2.74
CA PHE A 39 7.41 -12.23 3.86
C PHE A 39 7.05 -13.63 4.37
N ARG A 40 6.62 -13.69 5.63
CA ARG A 40 5.95 -14.87 6.16
C ARG A 40 4.46 -14.80 5.84
N GLU A 41 4.04 -15.50 4.80
CA GLU A 41 2.65 -15.52 4.33
C GLU A 41 1.72 -16.33 5.28
N PRO A 42 0.43 -15.95 5.43
CA PRO A 42 -0.21 -14.73 4.92
C PRO A 42 0.18 -13.49 5.75
N ILE A 43 0.16 -12.30 5.12
CA ILE A 43 0.62 -11.04 5.73
C ILE A 43 -0.18 -9.83 5.23
N LEU A 44 -0.46 -8.87 6.13
CA LEU A 44 -0.90 -7.52 5.78
C LEU A 44 0.19 -6.51 6.15
N PHE A 45 0.90 -5.99 5.16
CA PHE A 45 1.93 -4.98 5.36
C PHE A 45 1.53 -3.64 4.74
N ALA A 46 2.04 -2.54 5.26
CA ALA A 46 1.73 -1.20 4.78
C ALA A 46 2.95 -0.52 4.15
N ASN A 47 2.72 0.34 3.16
CA ASN A 47 3.75 1.19 2.56
C ASN A 47 3.33 2.66 2.64
N PHE A 48 4.19 3.51 3.18
CA PHE A 48 3.97 4.94 3.31
C PHE A 48 5.24 5.74 3.05
N VAL A 49 5.05 6.98 2.65
CA VAL A 49 6.06 8.03 2.73
C VAL A 49 5.60 9.08 3.74
N ALA A 50 6.52 9.57 4.56
CA ALA A 50 6.27 10.63 5.54
C ALA A 50 7.36 11.70 5.50
N THR A 51 7.00 12.93 5.84
CA THR A 51 7.97 13.98 6.20
C THR A 51 8.68 13.65 7.51
N LEU A 52 9.75 14.38 7.85
CA LEU A 52 10.49 14.23 9.11
C LEU A 52 9.63 14.48 10.34
N ASP A 53 8.64 15.37 10.25
CA ASP A 53 7.65 15.66 11.28
C ASP A 53 6.41 14.76 11.21
N GLY A 54 6.43 13.73 10.37
CA GLY A 54 5.48 12.62 10.37
C GLY A 54 4.21 12.83 9.55
N VAL A 55 4.12 13.88 8.74
CA VAL A 55 2.99 14.15 7.85
C VAL A 55 3.01 13.20 6.66
N VAL A 56 1.85 12.60 6.36
CA VAL A 56 1.68 11.65 5.23
C VAL A 56 0.62 12.10 4.22
N ALA A 57 -0.23 13.07 4.59
CA ALA A 57 -1.22 13.66 3.70
C ALA A 57 -1.41 15.14 4.01
N ILE A 58 -1.95 15.87 3.03
CA ILE A 58 -2.32 17.29 3.11
C ILE A 58 -3.69 17.36 2.44
N ASP A 59 -4.75 17.58 3.21
CA ASP A 59 -6.14 17.35 2.77
C ASP A 59 -6.53 18.22 1.55
N GLU A 60 -5.84 19.34 1.32
CA GLU A 60 -6.09 20.28 0.21
C GLU A 60 -5.35 19.92 -1.10
N LEU A 61 -4.50 18.90 -1.09
CA LEU A 61 -3.65 18.54 -2.22
C LEU A 61 -3.91 17.11 -2.71
N GLU A 62 -3.81 16.94 -4.01
CA GLU A 62 -3.76 15.64 -4.67
C GLU A 62 -2.30 15.16 -4.78
N HIS A 63 -2.09 13.86 -4.99
CA HIS A 63 -0.76 13.26 -5.18
C HIS A 63 0.25 13.55 -4.06
N VAL A 64 -0.21 13.73 -2.83
CA VAL A 64 0.65 14.11 -1.70
C VAL A 64 1.81 13.15 -1.48
N GLY A 65 1.61 11.84 -1.67
CA GLY A 65 2.70 10.87 -1.59
C GLY A 65 3.83 11.17 -2.59
N GLN A 66 3.51 11.55 -3.83
CA GLN A 66 4.50 11.92 -4.85
C GLN A 66 5.20 13.25 -4.51
N ILE A 67 4.45 14.20 -3.93
CA ILE A 67 5.00 15.48 -3.46
C ILE A 67 5.99 15.25 -2.32
N ILE A 68 5.60 14.46 -1.31
CA ILE A 68 6.44 14.18 -0.14
C ILE A 68 7.67 13.36 -0.56
N SER A 69 7.53 12.36 -1.43
CA SER A 69 8.68 11.59 -1.90
C SER A 69 9.62 12.39 -2.82
N GLY A 70 9.19 13.55 -3.31
CA GLY A 70 10.00 14.46 -4.11
C GLY A 70 10.47 13.84 -5.43
N GLY A 71 9.72 12.87 -5.97
CA GLY A 71 10.11 12.12 -7.16
C GLY A 71 11.27 11.14 -6.94
N SER A 72 11.56 10.76 -5.69
CA SER A 72 12.61 9.81 -5.35
C SER A 72 12.49 8.51 -6.15
N GLU A 73 13.50 8.22 -6.97
CA GLU A 73 13.56 7.00 -7.77
C GLU A 73 13.56 5.75 -6.88
N GLY A 74 14.26 5.79 -5.74
CA GLY A 74 14.31 4.70 -4.77
C GLY A 74 12.95 4.40 -4.14
N ASP A 75 12.19 5.43 -3.78
CA ASP A 75 10.83 5.28 -3.24
C ASP A 75 9.87 4.68 -4.28
N ARG A 76 9.92 5.19 -5.51
CA ARG A 76 9.11 4.68 -6.62
C ARG A 76 9.45 3.25 -7.00
N PHE A 77 10.74 2.91 -7.02
CA PHE A 77 11.22 1.55 -7.19
C PHE A 77 10.69 0.64 -6.07
N MET A 78 10.81 1.06 -4.80
CA MET A 78 10.30 0.30 -3.66
C MET A 78 8.79 0.07 -3.75
N MET A 79 8.02 1.10 -4.08
CA MET A 79 6.57 0.99 -4.28
C MET A 79 6.24 -0.05 -5.38
N GLY A 80 6.94 -0.02 -6.51
CA GLY A 80 6.79 -1.02 -7.58
C GLY A 80 7.14 -2.44 -7.12
N LEU A 81 8.26 -2.60 -6.40
CA LEU A 81 8.71 -3.87 -5.86
C LEU A 81 7.72 -4.46 -4.84
N LEU A 82 7.20 -3.64 -3.93
CA LEU A 82 6.22 -4.06 -2.92
C LEU A 82 4.88 -4.47 -3.56
N ARG A 83 4.40 -3.71 -4.56
CA ARG A 83 3.23 -4.10 -5.38
C ARG A 83 3.49 -5.40 -6.13
N ALA A 84 4.70 -5.61 -6.64
CA ALA A 84 5.07 -6.85 -7.33
C ALA A 84 5.03 -8.06 -6.38
N CYS A 85 5.35 -7.87 -5.10
CA CYS A 85 5.30 -8.95 -4.10
C CYS A 85 3.88 -9.30 -3.64
N ALA A 86 2.89 -8.41 -3.81
CA ALA A 86 1.56 -8.57 -3.26
C ALA A 86 0.58 -9.32 -4.18
N ASP A 87 -0.36 -10.07 -3.61
CA ASP A 87 -1.53 -10.56 -4.32
C ASP A 87 -2.56 -9.45 -4.51
N THR A 88 -2.72 -8.61 -3.47
CA THR A 88 -3.71 -7.53 -3.41
C THR A 88 -3.07 -6.23 -2.96
N VAL A 89 -3.40 -5.12 -3.63
CA VAL A 89 -3.11 -3.76 -3.16
C VAL A 89 -4.40 -3.17 -2.57
N LEU A 90 -4.39 -2.84 -1.28
CA LEU A 90 -5.51 -2.27 -0.55
C LEU A 90 -5.36 -0.75 -0.46
N ILE A 91 -6.41 -0.03 -0.85
CA ILE A 91 -6.53 1.41 -0.66
C ILE A 91 -7.87 1.79 -0.04
N GLY A 92 -7.94 2.98 0.56
CA GLY A 92 -9.22 3.58 0.92
C GLY A 92 -9.80 4.40 -0.23
N ALA A 93 -11.12 4.53 -0.31
CA ALA A 93 -11.76 5.39 -1.31
C ALA A 93 -11.34 6.88 -1.21
N GLY A 94 -10.86 7.32 -0.05
CA GLY A 94 -10.23 8.65 0.10
C GLY A 94 -8.92 8.77 -0.69
N THR A 95 -8.06 7.74 -0.62
CA THR A 95 -6.81 7.67 -1.41
C THR A 95 -7.11 7.65 -2.90
N LEU A 96 -8.10 6.86 -3.32
CA LEU A 96 -8.54 6.81 -4.72
C LEU A 96 -8.92 8.21 -5.23
N ARG A 97 -9.74 8.95 -4.46
CA ARG A 97 -10.15 10.32 -4.84
C ARG A 97 -9.00 11.33 -4.86
N ALA A 98 -8.06 11.22 -3.92
CA ALA A 98 -6.91 12.12 -3.84
C ALA A 98 -5.81 11.80 -4.88
N SER A 99 -6.05 10.83 -5.77
CA SER A 99 -5.08 10.38 -6.78
C SER A 99 -5.80 10.01 -8.08
N PRO A 100 -6.50 10.98 -8.71
CA PRO A 100 -7.53 10.75 -9.75
C PRO A 100 -7.03 10.07 -11.05
N ASP A 101 -5.73 10.11 -11.32
CA ASP A 101 -5.10 9.52 -12.49
C ASP A 101 -4.19 8.32 -12.16
N SER A 102 -4.13 7.93 -10.88
CA SER A 102 -3.16 6.95 -10.42
C SER A 102 -3.58 5.51 -10.71
N VAL A 103 -2.57 4.67 -10.92
CA VAL A 103 -2.70 3.23 -11.18
C VAL A 103 -1.84 2.46 -10.19
N TRP A 104 -2.41 1.42 -9.59
CA TRP A 104 -1.81 0.64 -8.50
C TRP A 104 -1.11 -0.65 -8.97
N THR A 105 -0.46 -0.60 -10.13
CA THR A 105 0.34 -1.71 -10.65
C THR A 105 1.84 -1.50 -10.36
N PRO A 106 2.65 -2.59 -10.36
CA PRO A 106 4.09 -2.50 -10.19
C PRO A 106 4.76 -1.59 -11.24
N GLU A 107 4.41 -1.78 -12.50
CA GLU A 107 4.98 -1.05 -13.64
C GLU A 107 4.54 0.42 -13.70
N ALA A 108 3.38 0.78 -13.15
CA ALA A 108 2.99 2.19 -13.04
C ALA A 108 3.89 2.95 -12.05
N ALA A 109 4.39 2.29 -11.01
CA ALA A 109 5.27 2.92 -10.02
C ALA A 109 6.67 3.19 -10.60
N TRP A 110 7.26 2.17 -11.24
CA TRP A 110 8.59 2.23 -11.86
C TRP A 110 8.64 1.40 -13.16
N PRO A 111 8.29 2.00 -14.30
CA PRO A 111 8.18 1.30 -15.60
C PRO A 111 9.44 0.57 -16.02
N GLU A 112 10.61 1.08 -15.65
CA GLU A 112 11.91 0.58 -16.07
C GLU A 112 12.25 -0.79 -15.46
N ALA A 113 11.54 -1.20 -14.39
CA ALA A 113 11.63 -2.53 -13.80
C ALA A 113 10.43 -3.44 -14.16
N ALA A 114 9.55 -3.04 -15.08
CA ALA A 114 8.32 -3.79 -15.38
C ALA A 114 8.56 -5.27 -15.71
N SER A 115 9.58 -5.55 -16.53
CA SER A 115 9.97 -6.93 -16.89
C SER A 115 10.47 -7.72 -15.66
N ASP A 116 11.25 -7.07 -14.80
CA ASP A 116 11.73 -7.66 -13.55
C ASP A 116 10.58 -7.95 -12.57
N TYR A 117 9.63 -7.02 -12.42
CA TYR A 117 8.44 -7.23 -11.60
C TYR A 117 7.58 -8.37 -12.13
N ALA A 118 7.35 -8.45 -13.45
CA ALA A 118 6.61 -9.54 -14.05
C ALA A 118 7.28 -10.90 -13.81
N ARG A 119 8.62 -10.98 -13.93
CA ARG A 119 9.39 -12.19 -13.63
C ARG A 119 9.30 -12.57 -12.16
N LEU A 120 9.39 -11.61 -11.24
CA LEU A 120 9.21 -11.84 -9.81
C LEU A 120 7.83 -12.43 -9.53
N ARG A 121 6.77 -11.80 -10.04
CA ARG A 121 5.39 -12.27 -9.86
C ARG A 121 5.18 -13.70 -10.37
N ALA A 122 5.68 -13.99 -11.57
CA ALA A 122 5.63 -15.35 -12.13
C ALA A 122 6.40 -16.35 -11.27
N GLY A 123 7.59 -15.99 -10.78
CA GLY A 123 8.39 -16.83 -9.88
C GLY A 123 7.73 -17.09 -8.52
N LEU A 124 6.88 -16.18 -8.06
CA LEU A 124 6.05 -16.33 -6.86
C LEU A 124 4.71 -17.04 -7.13
N GLY A 125 4.42 -17.44 -8.37
CA GLY A 125 3.14 -18.05 -8.73
C GLY A 125 1.94 -17.08 -8.66
N ARG A 126 2.18 -15.77 -8.73
CA ARG A 126 1.14 -14.73 -8.65
C ARG A 126 0.53 -14.41 -10.01
N ALA A 127 -0.70 -13.90 -9.98
CA ALA A 127 -1.35 -13.35 -11.16
C ALA A 127 -0.51 -12.21 -11.78
N PRO A 128 -0.61 -11.94 -13.10
CA PRO A 128 0.21 -10.94 -13.78
C PRO A 128 0.22 -9.55 -13.12
N LEU A 129 -0.92 -9.12 -12.57
CA LEU A 129 -1.07 -7.88 -11.80
C LEU A 129 -1.68 -8.20 -10.43
N PRO A 130 -1.37 -7.41 -9.38
CA PRO A 130 -2.07 -7.54 -8.12
C PRO A 130 -3.51 -7.05 -8.28
N ARG A 131 -4.43 -7.65 -7.51
CA ARG A 131 -5.81 -7.20 -7.46
C ARG A 131 -5.89 -5.89 -6.67
N LEU A 132 -6.56 -4.86 -7.20
CA LEU A 132 -6.85 -3.66 -6.42
C LEU A 132 -8.07 -3.90 -5.53
N ALA A 133 -7.96 -3.58 -4.24
CA ALA A 133 -9.05 -3.60 -3.29
C ALA A 133 -9.31 -2.19 -2.75
N VAL A 134 -10.57 -1.74 -2.80
CA VAL A 134 -10.98 -0.39 -2.39
C VAL A 134 -11.95 -0.48 -1.22
N VAL A 135 -11.58 0.14 -0.10
CA VAL A 135 -12.42 0.20 1.10
C VAL A 135 -13.30 1.44 1.06
N THR A 136 -14.61 1.25 1.21
CA THR A 136 -15.57 2.36 1.34
C THR A 136 -16.75 1.98 2.23
N ALA A 137 -17.01 2.72 3.31
CA ALA A 137 -18.26 2.54 4.07
C ALA A 137 -19.47 3.16 3.35
N SER A 138 -19.26 4.23 2.56
CA SER A 138 -20.37 4.98 1.98
C SER A 138 -20.82 4.47 0.61
N GLY A 139 -20.08 3.55 -0.01
CA GLY A 139 -20.28 3.15 -1.40
C GLY A 139 -19.84 4.22 -2.43
N GLY A 140 -19.38 5.39 -1.97
CA GLY A 140 -18.98 6.51 -2.83
C GLY A 140 -17.63 6.24 -3.51
N ILE A 141 -17.69 5.58 -4.67
CA ILE A 141 -16.55 5.27 -5.55
C ILE A 141 -16.94 5.68 -6.97
N ASP A 142 -16.03 6.38 -7.64
CA ASP A 142 -16.12 6.57 -9.08
C ASP A 142 -15.56 5.32 -9.78
N LEU A 143 -16.46 4.49 -10.33
CA LEU A 143 -16.09 3.25 -11.02
C LEU A 143 -15.38 3.49 -12.36
N THR A 144 -15.34 4.74 -12.84
CA THR A 144 -14.65 5.11 -14.09
C THR A 144 -13.20 5.52 -13.88
N HIS A 145 -12.74 5.55 -12.62
CA HIS A 145 -11.37 5.90 -12.27
C HIS A 145 -10.35 5.01 -13.02
N PRO A 146 -9.28 5.58 -13.63
CA PRO A 146 -8.30 4.81 -14.43
C PRO A 146 -7.69 3.61 -13.70
N GLY A 147 -7.35 3.77 -12.42
CA GLY A 147 -6.88 2.69 -11.56
C GLY A 147 -7.85 1.51 -11.36
N LEU A 148 -9.13 1.65 -11.72
CA LEU A 148 -10.14 0.58 -11.65
C LEU A 148 -10.46 -0.05 -13.01
N ALA A 149 -9.77 0.33 -14.09
CA ALA A 149 -10.06 -0.16 -15.44
C ALA A 149 -9.94 -1.70 -15.58
N GLY A 150 -9.10 -2.34 -14.75
CA GLY A 150 -8.96 -3.80 -14.68
C GLY A 150 -9.93 -4.50 -13.72
N GLY A 151 -10.91 -3.78 -13.16
CA GLY A 151 -11.76 -4.26 -12.08
C GLY A 151 -11.13 -4.07 -10.69
N ALA A 152 -11.92 -4.33 -9.65
CA ALA A 152 -11.48 -4.20 -8.26
C ALA A 152 -12.31 -5.07 -7.31
N LEU A 153 -11.76 -5.36 -6.13
CA LEU A 153 -12.54 -5.82 -4.98
C LEU A 153 -13.03 -4.60 -4.19
N ILE A 154 -14.34 -4.36 -4.16
CA ILE A 154 -14.92 -3.31 -3.33
C ILE A 154 -15.26 -3.91 -1.96
N LEU A 155 -14.59 -3.43 -0.92
CA LEU A 155 -14.82 -3.82 0.47
C LEU A 155 -15.69 -2.74 1.12
N THR A 156 -16.96 -3.05 1.37
CA THR A 156 -17.94 -2.04 1.79
C THR A 156 -18.81 -2.47 2.95
N SER A 157 -19.65 -1.57 3.45
CA SER A 157 -20.69 -1.88 4.44
C SER A 157 -22.04 -2.05 3.74
N GLU A 158 -23.04 -2.56 4.45
CA GLU A 158 -24.41 -2.73 3.91
C GLU A 158 -25.00 -1.39 3.42
N LEU A 159 -24.72 -0.29 4.13
CA LEU A 159 -25.04 1.06 3.65
C LEU A 159 -24.37 1.38 2.30
N GLY A 160 -23.09 1.09 2.17
CA GLY A 160 -22.35 1.34 0.93
C GLY A 160 -22.83 0.46 -0.22
N ARG A 161 -23.13 -0.82 0.05
CA ARG A 161 -23.66 -1.76 -0.95
C ARG A 161 -24.97 -1.29 -1.58
N ARG A 162 -25.86 -0.68 -0.78
CA ARG A 162 -27.13 -0.11 -1.24
C ARG A 162 -26.96 1.11 -2.15
N ARG A 163 -25.83 1.81 -2.06
CA ARG A 163 -25.52 2.99 -2.88
C ARG A 163 -24.74 2.65 -4.15
N LEU A 164 -24.08 1.50 -4.19
CA LEU A 164 -23.44 0.99 -5.40
C LEU A 164 -24.50 0.61 -6.45
N PRO A 165 -24.17 0.69 -7.75
CA PRO A 165 -25.04 0.20 -8.81
C PRO A 165 -25.42 -1.27 -8.61
N GLY A 166 -26.66 -1.63 -8.94
CA GLY A 166 -27.15 -3.00 -8.78
C GLY A 166 -26.35 -4.03 -9.61
N ARG A 167 -25.83 -3.61 -10.77
CA ARG A 167 -24.93 -4.38 -11.62
C ARG A 167 -23.64 -3.58 -11.83
N LEU A 168 -22.50 -4.16 -11.45
CA LEU A 168 -21.18 -3.59 -11.67
C LEU A 168 -20.60 -4.03 -13.02
N PRO A 169 -19.59 -3.32 -13.55
CA PRO A 169 -18.83 -3.80 -14.69
C PRO A 169 -18.12 -5.13 -14.40
N ASP A 170 -17.74 -5.84 -15.46
CA ASP A 170 -16.98 -7.08 -15.32
C ASP A 170 -15.65 -6.84 -14.60
N GLY A 171 -15.21 -7.83 -13.81
CA GLY A 171 -13.98 -7.74 -13.01
C GLY A 171 -14.15 -7.03 -11.65
N PHE A 172 -15.32 -6.46 -11.36
CA PHE A 172 -15.64 -5.93 -10.03
C PHE A 172 -16.36 -6.98 -9.17
N ASP A 173 -15.82 -7.23 -7.98
CA ASP A 173 -16.52 -7.96 -6.92
C ASP A 173 -16.81 -7.03 -5.74
N VAL A 174 -17.83 -7.36 -4.94
CA VAL A 174 -18.17 -6.64 -3.72
C VAL A 174 -18.24 -7.61 -2.56
N GLU A 175 -17.54 -7.29 -1.48
CA GLU A 175 -17.75 -7.91 -0.17
C GLU A 175 -18.33 -6.89 0.80
N VAL A 176 -19.40 -7.29 1.48
CA VAL A 176 -20.07 -6.50 2.52
C VAL A 176 -19.59 -6.96 3.88
N LEU A 177 -19.03 -6.03 4.66
CA LEU A 177 -18.30 -6.27 5.90
C LEU A 177 -18.81 -5.31 6.98
N GLY A 178 -19.93 -5.64 7.61
CA GLY A 178 -20.61 -4.76 8.59
C GLY A 178 -21.73 -3.90 7.99
N GLU A 179 -22.42 -3.15 8.84
CA GLU A 179 -23.68 -2.47 8.49
C GLU A 179 -23.48 -1.02 8.01
N ASP A 180 -23.11 -0.11 8.92
CA ASP A 180 -22.89 1.31 8.62
C ASP A 180 -21.42 1.64 8.37
N ARG A 181 -20.53 0.82 8.93
CA ARG A 181 -19.07 0.93 8.83
C ARG A 181 -18.49 -0.39 8.35
N VAL A 182 -17.28 -0.34 7.80
CA VAL A 182 -16.54 -1.54 7.45
C VAL A 182 -15.92 -2.14 8.72
N GLU A 183 -16.25 -3.39 9.05
CA GLU A 183 -15.65 -4.11 10.17
C GLU A 183 -14.25 -4.59 9.82
N LEU A 184 -13.24 -3.99 10.45
CA LEU A 184 -11.84 -4.18 10.02
C LEU A 184 -11.28 -5.58 10.28
N THR A 185 -11.79 -6.29 11.29
CA THR A 185 -11.39 -7.69 11.53
C THR A 185 -11.91 -8.59 10.42
N GLU A 186 -13.14 -8.34 9.94
CA GLU A 186 -13.71 -9.04 8.79
C GLU A 186 -12.97 -8.66 7.50
N LEU A 187 -12.61 -7.39 7.33
CA LEU A 187 -11.78 -6.91 6.22
C LEU A 187 -10.44 -7.62 6.15
N ARG A 188 -9.71 -7.72 7.26
CA ARG A 188 -8.44 -8.46 7.28
C ARG A 188 -8.67 -9.92 6.92
N ALA A 189 -9.70 -10.55 7.48
CA ALA A 189 -10.01 -11.94 7.18
C ALA A 189 -10.40 -12.16 5.71
N ALA A 190 -11.18 -11.25 5.12
CA ALA A 190 -11.54 -11.27 3.70
C ALA A 190 -10.30 -11.20 2.80
N LEU A 191 -9.43 -10.22 3.06
CA LEU A 191 -8.21 -9.98 2.30
C LEU A 191 -7.23 -11.15 2.39
N LEU A 192 -6.98 -11.70 3.57
CA LEU A 192 -6.00 -12.78 3.75
C LEU A 192 -6.48 -14.15 3.24
N ARG A 193 -7.78 -14.31 2.95
CA ARG A 193 -8.30 -15.50 2.29
C ARG A 193 -8.16 -15.45 0.76
N GLN A 194 -7.75 -14.31 0.19
CA GLN A 194 -7.53 -14.16 -1.25
C GLN A 194 -6.14 -14.67 -1.63
N ALA A 195 -6.07 -15.57 -2.61
CA ALA A 195 -4.81 -16.14 -3.12
C ALA A 195 -3.90 -16.66 -1.98
N THR A 196 -2.66 -16.15 -1.85
CA THR A 196 -1.73 -16.55 -0.77
C THR A 196 -1.85 -15.64 0.46
N GLY A 197 -2.72 -14.63 0.41
CA GLY A 197 -2.96 -13.70 1.50
C GLY A 197 -1.82 -12.72 1.71
N VAL A 198 -1.07 -12.35 0.67
CA VAL A 198 -0.06 -11.29 0.73
C VAL A 198 -0.67 -9.97 0.30
N VAL A 199 -0.90 -9.08 1.27
CA VAL A 199 -1.68 -7.85 1.06
C VAL A 199 -0.81 -6.64 1.37
N LEU A 200 -0.63 -5.79 0.36
CA LEU A 200 -0.01 -4.47 0.51
C LEU A 200 -1.10 -3.43 0.77
N SER A 201 -1.03 -2.73 1.89
CA SER A 201 -1.86 -1.56 2.17
C SER A 201 -1.15 -0.27 1.79
N GLU A 202 -1.71 0.45 0.82
CA GLU A 202 -1.44 1.86 0.51
C GLU A 202 -2.63 2.74 0.93
N ALA A 203 -3.32 2.31 2.00
CA ALA A 203 -4.44 3.01 2.57
C ALA A 203 -4.12 4.46 2.96
N GLY A 204 -5.13 5.33 2.98
CA GLY A 204 -4.99 6.68 3.53
C GLY A 204 -4.83 6.67 5.05
N PRO A 205 -4.39 7.78 5.66
CA PRO A 205 -4.02 7.85 7.07
C PRO A 205 -5.15 7.48 8.03
N ASN A 206 -6.42 7.73 7.68
CA ASN A 206 -7.56 7.36 8.53
C ASN A 206 -7.78 5.84 8.57
N LEU A 207 -7.70 5.14 7.43
CA LEU A 207 -7.86 3.69 7.39
C LEU A 207 -6.64 3.00 8.03
N MET A 208 -5.44 3.53 7.79
CA MET A 208 -4.23 3.09 8.48
C MET A 208 -4.35 3.24 10.01
N GLY A 209 -4.79 4.41 10.49
CA GLY A 209 -5.05 4.66 11.91
C GLY A 209 -5.98 3.61 12.52
N GLN A 210 -7.11 3.33 11.88
CA GLN A 210 -8.06 2.32 12.37
C GLN A 210 -7.49 0.89 12.34
N MET A 211 -6.67 0.54 11.35
CA MET A 211 -5.99 -0.76 11.31
C MET A 211 -4.94 -0.90 12.42
N LEU A 212 -4.20 0.17 12.72
CA LEU A 212 -3.23 0.22 13.81
C LEU A 212 -3.91 0.09 15.17
N GLU A 213 -5.04 0.79 15.39
CA GLU A 213 -5.84 0.66 16.62
C GLU A 213 -6.31 -0.77 16.88
N ARG A 214 -6.48 -1.57 15.83
CA ARG A 214 -6.88 -2.98 15.94
C ARG A 214 -5.71 -3.95 15.87
N GLY A 215 -4.49 -3.47 15.66
CA GLY A 215 -3.29 -4.30 15.55
C GLY A 215 -3.30 -5.22 14.33
N LEU A 216 -3.80 -4.73 13.20
CA LEU A 216 -4.02 -5.54 11.99
C LEU A 216 -2.84 -5.54 11.02
N VAL A 217 -1.94 -4.57 11.13
CA VAL A 217 -0.76 -4.41 10.26
C VAL A 217 0.42 -5.17 10.85
N ASP A 218 0.96 -6.09 10.06
CA ASP A 218 2.05 -6.98 10.44
C ASP A 218 3.44 -6.31 10.25
N GLU A 219 3.63 -5.58 9.15
CA GLU A 219 4.87 -4.86 8.84
C GLU A 219 4.61 -3.48 8.20
N LEU A 220 5.52 -2.52 8.43
CA LEU A 220 5.46 -1.17 7.87
C LEU A 220 6.74 -0.86 7.10
N PHE A 221 6.59 -0.56 5.81
CA PHE A 221 7.59 0.09 4.97
C PHE A 221 7.34 1.59 5.04
N LEU A 222 8.33 2.34 5.50
CA LEU A 222 8.24 3.79 5.67
C LEU A 222 9.43 4.47 4.99
N THR A 223 9.15 5.20 3.93
CA THR A 223 10.09 6.16 3.36
C THR A 223 10.04 7.44 4.19
N LEU A 224 11.17 7.83 4.78
CA LEU A 224 11.31 9.13 5.45
C LEU A 224 11.90 10.15 4.48
N SER A 225 11.07 11.10 4.06
CA SER A 225 11.46 12.22 3.21
C SER A 225 12.17 13.30 4.03
N PRO A 226 13.25 13.92 3.51
CA PRO A 226 13.97 15.01 4.19
C PRO A 226 13.21 16.36 4.16
N LEU A 227 11.88 16.32 4.06
CA LEU A 227 11.00 17.47 4.11
C LEU A 227 10.43 17.65 5.51
N ILE A 228 10.06 18.88 5.84
CA ILE A 228 9.27 19.22 7.03
C ILE A 228 8.02 19.92 6.51
N ALA A 229 6.84 19.40 6.85
CA ALA A 229 5.59 19.97 6.38
C ALA A 229 5.08 21.08 7.31
N GLY A 230 5.13 20.85 8.62
CA GLY A 230 4.43 21.63 9.63
C GLY A 230 2.91 21.47 9.53
N GLU A 231 2.19 21.99 10.53
CA GLU A 231 0.72 21.94 10.62
C GLU A 231 0.16 23.36 10.88
N PRO A 232 -0.09 24.16 9.82
CA PRO A 232 -0.63 25.51 10.00
C PRO A 232 -2.11 25.46 10.40
N ALA A 233 -2.54 26.43 11.21
CA ALA A 233 -3.93 26.52 11.67
C ALA A 233 -4.91 26.54 10.49
N GLY A 234 -5.93 25.67 10.56
CA GLY A 234 -6.95 25.55 9.52
C GLY A 234 -6.59 24.66 8.33
N SER A 235 -5.39 24.05 8.30
CA SER A 235 -5.02 23.03 7.31
C SER A 235 -4.73 21.71 8.01
N ARG A 236 -5.44 20.66 7.60
CA ARG A 236 -5.30 19.35 8.23
C ARG A 236 -4.21 18.55 7.52
N ARG A 237 -3.17 18.19 8.27
CA ARG A 237 -1.97 17.50 7.77
C ARG A 237 -1.69 16.25 8.60
N PRO A 238 -2.50 15.20 8.42
CA PRO A 238 -2.45 14.05 9.30
C PRO A 238 -1.13 13.29 9.16
N GLY A 239 -0.68 12.72 10.28
CA GLY A 239 0.33 11.67 10.28
C GLY A 239 -0.25 10.28 10.02
N LEU A 240 0.63 9.27 10.09
CA LEU A 240 0.33 7.88 9.72
C LEU A 240 -0.91 7.28 10.42
N ALA A 241 -1.12 7.61 11.70
CA ALA A 241 -2.14 7.03 12.55
C ALA A 241 -3.34 7.98 12.78
N ALA A 242 -3.80 8.66 11.74
CA ALA A 242 -4.86 9.67 11.89
C ALA A 242 -6.16 9.08 12.44
N GLY A 243 -6.74 9.77 13.42
CA GLY A 243 -7.96 9.34 14.11
C GLY A 243 -7.76 8.23 15.13
N ALA A 244 -6.54 7.67 15.24
CA ALA A 244 -6.24 6.63 16.21
C ALA A 244 -5.91 7.21 17.60
N SER A 245 -6.38 6.54 18.66
CA SER A 245 -5.99 6.78 20.04
C SER A 245 -5.17 5.59 20.55
N LEU A 246 -3.85 5.66 20.34
CA LEU A 246 -2.94 4.60 20.75
C LEU A 246 -2.40 4.87 22.17
N LEU A 247 -1.67 5.96 22.38
CA LEU A 247 -1.13 6.27 23.71
C LEU A 247 -2.10 7.13 24.55
N PRO A 248 -2.10 6.96 25.89
CA PRO A 248 -1.34 5.95 26.66
C PRO A 248 -2.01 4.56 26.76
N GLN A 249 -3.28 4.41 26.38
CA GLN A 249 -4.08 3.22 26.71
C GLN A 249 -3.68 1.94 25.95
N ARG A 250 -3.07 2.09 24.78
CA ARG A 250 -2.66 1.02 23.86
C ARG A 250 -1.25 1.31 23.34
N GLN A 251 -0.25 0.79 24.05
CA GLN A 251 1.13 0.87 23.59
C GLN A 251 1.35 -0.09 22.41
N MET A 252 1.58 0.47 21.23
CA MET A 252 1.98 -0.24 20.03
C MET A 252 3.41 0.15 19.69
N ALA A 253 4.31 -0.83 19.57
CA ALA A 253 5.71 -0.60 19.27
C ALA A 253 6.12 -1.44 18.06
N ALA A 254 6.85 -0.83 17.13
CA ALA A 254 7.47 -1.52 16.01
C ALA A 254 8.90 -1.95 16.38
N ARG A 255 9.39 -3.01 15.74
CA ARG A 255 10.79 -3.41 15.76
C ARG A 255 11.40 -3.05 14.40
N LEU A 256 12.50 -2.31 14.40
CA LEU A 256 13.21 -1.98 13.16
C LEU A 256 13.81 -3.26 12.56
N ILE A 257 13.47 -3.57 11.31
CA ILE A 257 13.94 -4.77 10.59
C ILE A 257 15.08 -4.43 9.64
N SER A 258 14.96 -3.35 8.88
CA SER A 258 16.01 -2.93 7.94
C SER A 258 15.93 -1.43 7.65
N VAL A 259 17.04 -0.87 7.16
CA VAL A 259 17.17 0.53 6.74
C VAL A 259 18.00 0.59 5.46
N ARG A 260 17.51 1.37 4.49
CA ARG A 260 18.13 1.63 3.20
C ARG A 260 18.13 3.13 2.91
N ARG A 261 19.10 3.62 2.13
CA ARG A 261 19.16 5.00 1.64
C ARG A 261 19.62 5.09 0.20
#